data_AF-A0A940Q2H5-F1
#
_entry.id   AF-A0A940Q2H5-F1
#
_cell.length_a   1.000
_cell.length_b   1.000
_cell.length_c   1.000
_cell.angle_alpha   90.00
_cell.angle_beta   90.00
_cell.angle_gamma   90.00
#
_symmetry.space_group_name_H-M   'P 1'
#
loop_
_entity.id
_entity.type
_entity.pdbx_description
1 polymer ?
#
loop_
_entity_poly.entity_id
_entity_poly.type
_entity_poly.pdbx_seq_one_letter_code
_entity_poly.pdbx_strand_id
1 'polypeptide(L)'
;MSILDDDIYDDGRTSFEELLAEGEYKSVKEDILSGFKLFQKKYVYKSVAIQMLIVVFGIVSQVLTVATAAENEDVSFSYMLIVMCIVLGGYFLIRPKNTYRNLDKSLGEIEGTVYKAEIYTDKINISTLYDPYISEEAEKEAMLAEENKTDEEKNPEDELPPTTIIHLDNPAVEMLENPDLFVVYVKKVNVFVIPKSAFKPYEVMEIKNRLSNIMGVRYKGE
;
A
#
# COMPACT_ATOMS: atom_id res chain seq x y z
N MET A 1 49.00 21.95 34.50
CA MET A 1 49.69 22.42 33.28
C MET A 1 49.48 21.30 32.27
N SER A 2 48.41 21.43 31.50
CA SER A 2 48.39 21.81 30.08
C SER A 2 48.28 20.53 29.23
N ILE A 3 47.09 20.21 28.71
CA ILE A 3 46.51 20.73 27.44
C ILE A 3 47.05 19.88 26.28
N LEU A 4 46.18 19.01 25.72
CA LEU A 4 45.60 19.10 24.35
C LEU A 4 46.59 18.59 23.28
N ASP A 5 46.24 17.93 22.19
CA ASP A 5 44.97 17.59 21.55
C ASP A 5 45.27 16.55 20.44
N ASP A 6 44.20 16.13 19.78
CA ASP A 6 44.08 15.60 18.41
C ASP A 6 43.54 14.15 18.38
N ASP A 7 42.21 13.99 18.47
CA ASP A 7 41.21 14.19 17.40
C ASP A 7 41.04 12.93 16.54
N ILE A 8 40.09 12.10 16.94
CA ILE A 8 39.16 11.49 15.98
C ILE A 8 37.75 11.68 16.55
N TYR A 9 37.14 12.79 16.14
CA TYR A 9 35.69 12.93 16.11
C TYR A 9 35.13 11.88 15.14
N ASP A 10 34.33 10.95 15.65
CA ASP A 10 33.38 10.19 14.82
C ASP A 10 31.99 10.81 15.04
N ASP A 11 31.66 11.72 14.13
CA ASP A 11 30.41 12.44 14.04
C ASP A 11 29.34 11.56 13.38
N GLY A 12 28.27 11.28 14.13
CA GLY A 12 26.93 11.39 13.56
C GLY A 12 26.25 10.11 13.05
N ARG A 13 25.29 9.66 13.86
CA ARG A 13 24.13 8.79 13.54
C ARG A 13 24.36 7.27 13.53
N THR A 14 24.55 6.71 14.72
CA THR A 14 23.80 5.49 15.08
C THR A 14 22.39 5.91 15.50
N SER A 15 21.43 5.89 14.58
CA SER A 15 20.03 5.83 14.96
C SER A 15 19.87 4.55 15.79
N PHE A 16 19.69 4.68 17.10
CA PHE A 16 19.23 3.56 17.91
C PHE A 16 17.89 3.12 17.29
N GLU A 17 17.89 1.96 16.64
CA GLU A 17 16.69 1.28 16.15
C GLU A 17 15.87 0.85 17.38
N GLU A 18 15.15 1.81 17.96
CA GLU A 18 14.30 1.57 19.12
C GLU A 18 13.01 0.91 18.62
N LEU A 19 12.82 -0.36 19.01
CA LEU A 19 11.59 -1.09 18.76
C LEU A 19 10.47 -0.44 19.59
N LEU A 20 9.47 0.12 18.91
CA LEU A 20 8.32 0.76 19.54
C LEU A 20 7.23 -0.25 19.89
N ALA A 21 7.01 -1.23 19.01
CA ALA A 21 6.00 -2.24 19.21
C ALA A 21 6.26 -3.48 18.32
N GLU A 22 5.80 -4.61 18.82
CA GLU A 22 5.82 -5.88 18.11
C GLU A 22 4.46 -6.56 18.30
N GLY A 23 3.91 -7.13 17.23
CA GLY A 23 2.60 -7.75 17.26
C GLY A 23 2.40 -8.75 16.15
N GLU A 24 1.73 -9.85 16.46
CA GLU A 24 1.29 -10.84 15.49
C GLU A 24 -0.16 -10.59 15.12
N TYR A 25 -0.49 -10.71 13.83
CA TYR A 25 -1.84 -10.53 13.35
C TYR A 25 -2.13 -11.45 12.17
N LYS A 26 -3.42 -11.79 12.05
CA LYS A 26 -3.93 -12.56 10.92
C LYS A 26 -4.45 -11.61 9.85
N SER A 27 -4.14 -11.92 8.60
CA SER A 27 -4.70 -11.29 7.41
C SER A 27 -6.22 -11.54 7.36
N VAL A 28 -7.01 -10.49 7.59
CA VAL A 28 -8.47 -10.52 7.44
C VAL A 28 -8.85 -9.74 6.19
N LYS A 29 -9.64 -10.36 5.33
CA LYS A 29 -10.08 -9.77 4.06
C LYS A 29 -10.76 -8.41 4.24
N GLU A 30 -11.62 -8.29 5.24
CA GLU A 30 -12.37 -7.06 5.53
C GLU A 30 -11.45 -5.88 5.88
N ASP A 31 -10.41 -6.13 6.68
CA ASP A 31 -9.43 -5.12 7.07
C ASP A 31 -8.65 -4.61 5.85
N ILE A 32 -8.19 -5.52 4.99
CA ILE A 32 -7.45 -5.14 3.78
C ILE A 32 -8.32 -4.34 2.81
N LEU A 33 -9.57 -4.77 2.61
CA LEU A 33 -10.52 -4.04 1.77
C LEU A 33 -10.84 -2.65 2.32
N SER A 34 -10.96 -2.51 3.64
CA SER A 34 -11.21 -1.23 4.29
C SER A 34 -10.01 -0.27 4.15
N GLY A 35 -8.79 -0.77 4.35
CA GLY A 35 -7.54 -0.02 4.12
C GLY A 35 -7.40 0.40 2.66
N PHE A 36 -7.73 -0.48 1.72
CA PHE A 36 -7.70 -0.16 0.30
C PHE A 36 -8.77 0.86 -0.11
N LYS A 37 -9.94 0.86 0.54
CA LYS A 37 -10.97 1.88 0.30
C LYS A 37 -10.50 3.27 0.74
N LEU A 38 -9.79 3.37 1.86
CA LEU A 38 -9.15 4.61 2.32
C LEU A 38 -8.14 5.13 1.29
N PHE A 39 -7.31 4.23 0.73
CA PHE A 39 -6.38 4.55 -0.35
C PHE A 39 -7.08 5.14 -1.57
N GLN A 40 -8.12 4.45 -2.06
CA GLN A 40 -8.85 4.88 -3.24
C GLN A 40 -9.45 6.28 -3.03
N LYS A 41 -10.09 6.52 -1.87
CA LYS A 41 -10.69 7.82 -1.54
C LYS A 41 -9.65 8.94 -1.56
N LYS A 42 -8.44 8.69 -1.04
CA LYS A 42 -7.38 9.70 -0.94
C LYS A 42 -6.74 10.01 -2.30
N TYR A 43 -6.40 9.00 -3.10
CA TYR A 43 -5.60 9.19 -4.31
C TYR A 43 -6.33 8.94 -5.61
N VAL A 44 -7.13 7.88 -5.68
CA VAL A 44 -7.73 7.43 -6.94
C VAL A 44 -8.94 8.27 -7.31
N TYR A 45 -9.89 8.47 -6.38
CA TYR A 45 -11.10 9.24 -6.66
C TYR A 45 -10.83 10.71 -6.96
N LYS A 46 -9.82 11.33 -6.34
CA LYS A 46 -9.42 12.71 -6.66
C LYS A 46 -8.89 12.82 -8.09
N SER A 47 -8.03 11.88 -8.49
CA SER A 47 -7.50 11.85 -9.85
C SER A 47 -8.60 11.59 -10.88
N VAL A 48 -9.49 10.62 -10.62
CA VAL A 48 -10.64 10.32 -11.48
C VAL A 48 -11.60 11.51 -11.57
N ALA A 49 -11.85 12.24 -10.48
CA ALA A 49 -12.70 13.43 -10.51
C ALA A 49 -12.14 14.54 -11.44
N ILE A 50 -10.82 14.77 -11.39
CA ILE A 50 -10.16 15.73 -12.29
C ILE A 50 -10.26 15.26 -13.75
N GLN A 51 -10.00 13.98 -14.01
CA GLN A 51 -10.12 13.40 -15.36
C GLN A 51 -11.55 13.53 -15.90
N MET A 52 -12.56 13.26 -15.06
CA MET A 52 -13.96 13.41 -15.42
C MET A 52 -14.33 14.86 -15.71
N LEU A 53 -13.80 15.83 -14.95
CA LEU A 53 -14.00 17.25 -15.22
C LEU A 53 -13.47 17.63 -16.61
N ILE A 54 -12.27 17.16 -16.98
CA ILE A 54 -11.69 17.38 -18.31
C ILE A 54 -12.57 16.77 -19.40
N VAL A 55 -13.09 15.56 -19.19
CA VAL A 55 -14.02 14.91 -20.15
C VAL A 55 -15.29 15.73 -20.31
N VAL A 56 -15.89 16.22 -19.23
CA VAL A 56 -17.09 17.07 -19.27
C VAL A 56 -16.80 18.38 -20.01
N PHE A 57 -15.66 19.03 -19.72
CA PHE A 57 -15.27 20.25 -20.42
C PHE A 57 -15.06 20.01 -21.92
N GLY A 58 -14.47 18.87 -22.29
CA GLY A 58 -14.34 18.43 -23.67
C GLY A 58 -15.70 18.28 -24.37
N ILE A 59 -16.66 17.61 -23.73
CA ILE A 59 -18.02 17.45 -24.26
C ILE A 59 -18.70 18.81 -24.43
N VAL A 60 -18.65 19.67 -23.41
CA VAL A 60 -19.25 21.02 -23.47
C VAL A 60 -18.65 21.84 -24.60
N SER A 61 -17.33 21.80 -24.77
CA SER A 61 -16.65 22.48 -25.88
C SER A 61 -17.15 22.00 -27.24
N GLN A 62 -17.30 20.69 -27.44
CA GLN A 62 -17.79 20.15 -28.72
C GLN A 62 -19.26 20.45 -28.94
N VAL A 63 -20.09 20.44 -27.89
CA VAL A 63 -21.52 20.82 -27.98
C VAL A 63 -21.66 22.29 -28.37
N LEU A 64 -20.84 23.18 -27.82
CA LEU A 64 -20.82 24.59 -28.21
C LEU A 64 -20.43 24.75 -29.68
N THR A 65 -19.41 24.02 -30.16
CA THR A 65 -19.02 24.03 -31.58
C THR A 65 -20.17 23.62 -32.48
N VAL A 66 -20.90 22.55 -32.14
CA VAL A 66 -22.08 22.11 -32.89
C VAL A 66 -23.21 23.15 -32.83
N ALA A 67 -23.42 23.81 -31.69
CA ALA A 67 -24.48 24.80 -31.51
C ALA A 67 -24.23 26.13 -32.23
N THR A 68 -22.97 26.51 -32.42
CA THR A 68 -22.57 27.73 -33.15
C THR A 68 -22.26 27.50 -34.62
N ALA A 69 -22.31 26.24 -35.07
CA ALA A 69 -22.01 25.87 -36.45
C ALA A 69 -23.01 26.50 -37.43
N ALA A 70 -22.50 27.03 -38.54
CA ALA A 70 -23.35 27.53 -39.63
C ALA A 70 -23.99 26.38 -40.44
N GLU A 71 -25.07 26.64 -41.17
CA GLU A 71 -25.85 25.62 -41.92
C GLU A 71 -25.04 24.76 -42.91
N ASN A 72 -23.83 25.18 -43.31
CA ASN A 72 -22.96 24.46 -44.25
C ASN A 72 -21.64 23.95 -43.62
N GLU A 73 -21.51 24.01 -42.30
CA GLU A 73 -20.29 23.61 -41.60
C GLU A 73 -20.35 22.11 -41.24
N ASP A 74 -19.29 21.37 -41.58
CA ASP A 74 -19.23 19.93 -41.29
C ASP A 74 -18.96 19.70 -39.79
N VAL A 75 -20.02 19.36 -39.06
CA VAL A 75 -20.00 19.04 -37.62
C VAL A 75 -19.72 17.57 -37.31
N SER A 76 -19.50 16.73 -38.33
CA SER A 76 -19.31 15.28 -38.16
C SER A 76 -18.14 14.93 -37.23
N PHE A 77 -17.06 15.73 -37.29
CA PHE A 77 -15.90 15.57 -36.44
C PHE A 77 -16.21 15.83 -34.95
N SER A 78 -17.02 16.84 -34.63
CA SER A 78 -17.43 17.14 -33.25
C SER A 78 -18.28 16.01 -32.65
N TYR A 79 -19.18 15.42 -33.42
CA TYR A 79 -19.93 14.24 -32.97
C TYR A 79 -19.02 13.04 -32.69
N MET A 80 -18.01 12.79 -33.52
CA MET A 80 -17.02 11.72 -33.28
C MET A 80 -16.27 11.93 -31.96
N LEU A 81 -15.84 13.17 -31.69
CA LEU A 81 -15.14 13.52 -30.45
C LEU A 81 -16.03 13.37 -29.21
N ILE A 82 -17.31 13.71 -29.29
CA ILE A 82 -18.25 13.51 -28.18
C ILE A 82 -18.36 12.02 -27.83
N VAL A 83 -18.51 11.15 -28.83
CA VAL A 83 -18.57 9.69 -28.61
C VAL A 83 -17.26 9.19 -27.98
N MET A 84 -16.12 9.66 -28.47
CA MET A 84 -14.81 9.32 -27.90
C MET A 84 -14.67 9.78 -26.43
N CYS A 85 -15.14 10.99 -26.09
CA CYS A 85 -15.17 11.48 -24.71
C CYS A 85 -16.03 10.61 -23.80
N ILE A 86 -17.18 10.13 -24.28
CA ILE A 86 -18.06 9.22 -23.52
C ILE A 86 -17.35 7.89 -23.23
N VAL A 87 -16.68 7.31 -24.24
CA VAL A 87 -15.92 6.06 -24.08
C VAL A 87 -14.79 6.24 -23.04
N LEU A 88 -14.03 7.34 -23.12
CA LEU A 88 -12.97 7.64 -22.15
C LEU A 88 -13.52 7.88 -20.74
N GLY A 89 -14.63 8.59 -20.60
CA GLY A 89 -15.31 8.79 -19.33
C GLY A 89 -15.74 7.45 -18.69
N GLY A 90 -16.32 6.56 -19.49
CA GLY A 90 -16.65 5.21 -19.05
C GLY A 90 -15.42 4.43 -18.57
N TYR A 91 -14.32 4.48 -19.32
CA TYR A 91 -13.06 3.83 -18.96
C TYR A 91 -12.51 4.31 -17.60
N PHE A 92 -12.47 5.63 -17.38
CA PHE A 92 -11.97 6.19 -16.12
C PHE A 92 -12.83 5.81 -14.91
N LEU A 93 -14.15 5.67 -15.08
CA LEU A 93 -15.06 5.24 -14.01
C LEU A 93 -14.96 3.75 -13.70
N ILE A 94 -14.72 2.91 -14.71
CA ILE A 94 -14.62 1.46 -14.54
C ILE A 94 -13.30 1.08 -13.85
N ARG A 95 -12.20 1.80 -14.13
CA ARG A 95 -10.86 1.51 -13.59
C ARG A 95 -10.83 1.29 -12.06
N PRO A 96 -11.26 2.24 -11.19
CA PRO A 96 -11.20 2.05 -9.74
C PRO A 96 -12.07 0.87 -9.25
N LYS A 97 -13.24 0.69 -9.88
CA LYS A 97 -14.18 -0.38 -9.53
C LYS A 97 -13.63 -1.75 -9.91
N ASN A 98 -12.97 -1.86 -11.06
CA ASN A 98 -12.36 -3.11 -11.50
C ASN A 98 -11.17 -3.50 -10.61
N THR A 99 -10.32 -2.54 -10.24
CA THR A 99 -9.22 -2.78 -9.31
C THR A 99 -9.72 -3.27 -7.94
N TYR A 100 -10.79 -2.68 -7.40
CA TYR A 100 -11.39 -3.16 -6.15
C TYR A 100 -11.91 -4.59 -6.27
N ARG A 101 -12.64 -4.91 -7.36
CA ARG A 101 -13.15 -6.28 -7.60
C ARG A 101 -12.04 -7.31 -7.78
N ASN A 102 -10.93 -6.93 -8.43
CA ASN A 102 -9.81 -7.85 -8.62
C ASN A 102 -9.10 -8.11 -7.29
N LEU A 103 -8.90 -7.07 -6.47
CA LEU A 103 -8.35 -7.23 -5.12
C LEU A 103 -9.24 -8.13 -4.26
N ASP A 104 -10.55 -7.86 -4.22
CA ASP A 104 -11.53 -8.67 -3.45
C ASP A 104 -11.49 -10.17 -3.81
N LYS A 105 -11.26 -10.49 -5.09
CA LYS A 105 -11.10 -11.87 -5.56
C LYS A 105 -9.78 -12.48 -5.11
N SER A 106 -8.66 -11.76 -5.32
CA SER A 106 -7.33 -12.25 -4.96
C SER A 106 -7.12 -12.36 -3.45
N LEU A 107 -7.84 -11.60 -2.63
CA LEU A 107 -7.73 -11.69 -1.17
C LEU A 107 -8.22 -13.02 -0.60
N GLY A 108 -9.07 -13.75 -1.33
CA GLY A 108 -9.49 -15.10 -0.89
C GLY A 108 -8.33 -16.10 -0.82
N GLU A 109 -7.24 -15.84 -1.54
CA GLU A 109 -6.03 -16.68 -1.54
C GLU A 109 -5.06 -16.33 -0.40
N ILE A 110 -5.13 -15.10 0.13
CA ILE A 110 -4.22 -14.55 1.16
C ILE A 110 -4.93 -14.46 2.53
N GLU A 111 -6.22 -14.79 2.58
CA GLU A 111 -6.99 -14.84 3.81
C GLU A 111 -6.54 -16.05 4.63
N GLY A 112 -6.01 -15.80 5.82
CA GLY A 112 -5.43 -16.88 6.62
C GLY A 112 -3.98 -16.65 7.05
N THR A 113 -3.23 -15.88 6.26
CA THR A 113 -1.80 -15.65 6.48
C THR A 113 -1.56 -14.92 7.80
N VAL A 114 -0.62 -15.42 8.59
CA VAL A 114 -0.22 -14.83 9.87
C VAL A 114 1.07 -14.05 9.66
N TYR A 115 1.00 -12.77 9.99
CA TYR A 115 2.11 -11.83 9.89
C TYR A 115 2.58 -11.41 11.27
N LYS A 116 3.87 -11.10 11.35
CA LYS A 116 4.51 -10.43 12.46
C LYS A 116 4.88 -9.02 12.01
N ALA A 117 4.38 -8.00 12.72
CA ALA A 117 4.74 -6.61 12.49
C ALA A 117 5.62 -6.10 13.64
N GLU A 118 6.76 -5.52 13.27
CA GLU A 118 7.68 -4.84 14.18
C GLU A 118 7.80 -3.39 13.73
N ILE A 119 7.41 -2.46 14.59
CA ILE A 119 7.45 -1.02 14.31
C ILE A 119 8.63 -0.43 15.07
N TYR A 120 9.58 0.13 14.33
CA TYR A 120 10.72 0.87 14.85
C TYR A 120 10.50 2.37 14.66
N THR A 121 11.42 3.17 15.19
CA THR A 121 11.42 4.63 14.99
C THR A 121 11.65 5.05 13.54
N ASP A 122 12.38 4.26 12.76
CA ASP A 122 12.83 4.58 11.41
C ASP A 122 12.33 3.62 10.33
N LYS A 123 11.87 2.42 10.72
CA LYS A 123 11.37 1.40 9.79
C LYS A 123 10.20 0.59 10.36
N ILE A 124 9.48 -0.09 9.47
CA ILE A 124 8.48 -1.12 9.83
C ILE A 124 8.92 -2.41 9.14
N ASN A 125 9.07 -3.49 9.91
CA ASN A 125 9.31 -4.82 9.38
C ASN A 125 8.01 -5.62 9.41
N ILE A 126 7.71 -6.30 8.31
CA ILE A 126 6.58 -7.23 8.20
C ILE A 126 7.14 -8.58 7.75
N SER A 127 7.07 -9.57 8.63
CA SER A 127 7.51 -10.94 8.37
C SER A 127 6.29 -11.85 8.29
N THR A 128 6.31 -12.86 7.43
CA THR A 128 5.25 -13.86 7.37
C THR A 128 5.65 -15.04 8.24
N LEU A 129 4.82 -15.38 9.23
CA LEU A 129 5.04 -16.52 10.12
C LEU A 129 4.40 -17.80 9.58
N TYR A 130 3.22 -17.66 8.98
CA TYR A 130 2.48 -18.79 8.43
C TYR A 130 1.68 -18.33 7.21
N ASP A 131 1.86 -19.01 6.09
CA ASP A 131 1.06 -18.82 4.89
C ASP A 131 0.38 -20.15 4.52
N PRO A 132 -0.96 -20.23 4.49
CA PRO A 132 -1.68 -21.45 4.15
C PRO A 132 -1.30 -22.01 2.77
N TYR A 133 -1.03 -21.13 1.80
CA TYR A 133 -0.73 -21.54 0.43
C TYR A 133 0.69 -22.14 0.34
N ILE A 134 1.67 -21.46 0.94
CA ILE A 134 3.07 -21.93 0.94
C ILE A 134 3.19 -23.21 1.77
N SER A 135 2.52 -23.30 2.93
CA SER A 135 2.54 -24.51 3.76
C SER A 135 1.93 -25.71 3.05
N GLU A 136 0.80 -25.54 2.35
CA GLU A 136 0.20 -26.62 1.54
C GLU A 136 1.07 -27.03 0.34
N GLU A 137 1.78 -26.10 -0.30
CA GLU A 137 2.73 -26.40 -1.36
C GLU A 137 3.98 -27.12 -0.82
N ALA A 138 4.54 -26.66 0.29
CA ALA A 138 5.68 -27.27 0.96
C ALA A 138 5.35 -28.70 1.43
N GLU A 139 4.16 -28.93 1.98
CA GLU A 139 3.69 -30.28 2.32
C GLU A 139 3.59 -31.19 1.09
N LYS A 140 3.08 -30.68 -0.04
CA LYS A 140 3.04 -31.45 -1.30
C LYS A 140 4.43 -31.75 -1.84
N GLU A 141 5.35 -30.79 -1.80
CA GLU A 141 6.74 -30.99 -2.22
C GLU A 141 7.47 -31.98 -1.30
N ALA A 142 7.26 -31.90 0.02
CA ALA A 142 7.81 -32.84 0.99
C ALA A 142 7.28 -34.27 0.76
N MET A 143 5.99 -34.44 0.46
CA MET A 143 5.42 -35.74 0.10
C MET A 143 6.03 -36.31 -1.20
N LEU A 144 6.29 -35.46 -2.20
CA LEU A 144 6.95 -35.85 -3.46
C LEU A 144 8.44 -36.16 -3.27
N ALA A 145 9.10 -35.50 -2.30
CA ALA A 145 10.49 -35.74 -1.92
C ALA A 145 10.65 -37.03 -1.09
N GLU A 146 9.69 -37.38 -0.23
CA GLU A 146 9.67 -38.68 0.46
C GLU A 146 9.53 -39.88 -0.52
N GLU A 147 8.84 -39.68 -1.65
CA GLU A 147 8.80 -40.68 -2.75
C GLU A 147 10.13 -40.78 -3.52
N ASN A 148 10.95 -39.73 -3.53
CA ASN A 148 12.24 -39.68 -4.22
C ASN A 148 13.38 -39.40 -3.22
N LYS A 149 13.76 -40.39 -2.42
CA LYS A 149 14.92 -40.34 -1.49
C LYS A 149 16.16 -39.72 -2.15
N THR A 150 16.35 -38.42 -1.92
CA THR A 150 17.60 -37.72 -2.20
C THR A 150 17.84 -36.79 -1.02
N ASP A 151 18.83 -37.15 -0.23
CA ASP A 151 19.28 -36.43 0.97
C ASP A 151 19.91 -35.08 0.55
N GLU A 152 19.11 -34.04 0.38
CA GLU A 152 19.60 -32.66 0.40
C GLU A 152 19.01 -31.97 1.63
N GLU A 153 19.87 -31.79 2.64
CA GLU A 153 19.59 -31.10 3.90
C GLU A 153 19.40 -29.60 3.60
N LYS A 154 18.18 -29.20 3.22
CA LYS A 154 17.80 -27.79 3.09
C LYS A 154 17.70 -27.17 4.47
N ASN A 155 18.39 -26.03 4.65
CA ASN A 155 18.33 -25.23 5.85
C ASN A 155 16.90 -24.65 6.02
N PRO A 156 16.18 -24.90 7.13
CA PRO A 156 14.80 -24.45 7.32
C PRO A 156 14.62 -22.93 7.35
N GLU A 157 15.70 -22.15 7.48
CA GLU A 157 15.64 -20.68 7.41
C GLU A 157 15.51 -20.14 5.97
N ASP A 158 15.83 -20.93 4.94
CA ASP A 158 15.72 -20.51 3.53
C ASP A 158 14.27 -20.66 2.97
N GLU A 159 13.34 -21.24 3.75
CA GLU A 159 11.95 -21.48 3.34
C GLU A 159 10.97 -20.40 3.80
N LEU A 160 11.38 -19.50 4.69
CA LEU A 160 10.54 -18.38 5.12
C LEU A 160 10.58 -17.27 4.07
N PRO A 161 9.42 -16.70 3.68
CA PRO A 161 9.39 -15.59 2.73
C PRO A 161 10.14 -14.38 3.32
N PRO A 162 10.85 -13.62 2.48
CA PRO A 162 11.70 -12.53 2.94
C PRO A 162 10.89 -11.45 3.68
N THR A 163 11.42 -10.98 4.81
CA THR A 163 10.84 -9.87 5.57
C THR A 163 10.74 -8.62 4.72
N THR A 164 9.55 -8.03 4.68
CA THR A 164 9.32 -6.74 4.01
C THR A 164 9.72 -5.61 4.94
N ILE A 165 10.75 -4.85 4.57
CA ILE A 165 11.25 -3.70 5.32
C ILE A 165 10.75 -2.40 4.67
N ILE A 166 10.06 -1.57 5.45
CA ILE A 166 9.51 -0.28 5.01
C ILE A 166 10.24 0.83 5.78
N HIS A 167 11.12 1.55 5.10
CA HIS A 167 11.83 2.68 5.70
C HIS A 167 10.96 3.94 5.74
N LEU A 168 10.76 4.52 6.92
CA LEU A 168 9.86 5.66 7.19
C LEU A 168 10.50 7.02 6.82
N ASP A 169 11.82 7.07 6.75
CA ASP A 169 12.60 8.20 6.23
C ASP A 169 12.33 8.44 4.73
N ASN A 170 11.94 7.40 4.00
CA ASN A 170 11.64 7.47 2.58
C ASN A 170 10.41 8.37 2.33
N PRO A 171 10.53 9.47 1.56
CA PRO A 171 9.45 10.41 1.32
C PRO A 171 8.26 9.79 0.55
N ALA A 172 8.46 8.64 -0.09
CA ALA A 172 7.40 7.90 -0.77
C ALA A 172 6.54 7.05 0.18
N VAL A 173 6.86 7.02 1.47
CA VAL A 173 6.08 6.34 2.51
C VAL A 173 5.14 7.33 3.19
N GLU A 174 3.85 6.97 3.19
CA GLU A 174 2.79 7.70 3.90
C GLU A 174 2.01 6.72 4.78
N MET A 175 1.52 7.20 5.92
CA MET A 175 0.74 6.39 6.85
C MET A 175 -0.60 7.06 7.15
N LEU A 176 -1.67 6.28 7.06
CA LEU A 176 -3.00 6.67 7.51
C LEU A 176 -3.39 5.81 8.71
N GLU A 177 -3.90 6.45 9.74
CA GLU A 177 -4.43 5.80 10.92
C GLU A 177 -5.96 5.92 10.93
N ASN A 178 -6.64 4.79 11.08
CA ASN A 178 -8.08 4.65 11.35
C ASN A 178 -8.26 4.13 12.79
N PRO A 179 -9.44 4.16 13.45
CA PRO A 179 -9.59 3.69 14.83
C PRO A 179 -9.04 2.29 15.08
N ASP A 180 -9.18 1.38 14.11
CA ASP A 180 -8.83 -0.04 14.26
C ASP A 180 -7.56 -0.45 13.50
N LEU A 181 -7.08 0.36 12.55
CA LEU A 181 -6.05 -0.05 11.58
C LEU A 181 -4.97 1.02 11.37
N PHE A 182 -3.75 0.56 11.17
CA PHE A 182 -2.66 1.32 10.57
C PHE A 182 -2.52 0.93 9.10
N VAL A 183 -2.61 1.90 8.20
CA VAL A 183 -2.51 1.68 6.74
C VAL A 183 -1.29 2.40 6.20
N VAL A 184 -0.30 1.63 5.75
CA VAL A 184 0.99 2.12 5.25
C VAL A 184 1.00 2.05 3.72
N TYR A 185 1.39 3.15 3.08
CA TYR A 185 1.51 3.28 1.63
C TYR A 185 2.96 3.44 1.25
N VAL A 186 3.43 2.61 0.31
CA VAL A 186 4.76 2.76 -0.29
C VAL A 186 4.60 3.08 -1.77
N LYS A 187 5.14 4.24 -2.19
CA LYS A 187 5.09 4.74 -3.58
C LYS A 187 3.68 4.85 -4.17
N LYS A 188 2.62 4.88 -3.35
CA LYS A 188 1.20 4.86 -3.79
C LYS A 188 0.85 3.62 -4.65
N VAL A 189 1.58 2.53 -4.48
CA VAL A 189 1.36 1.27 -5.21
C VAL A 189 1.15 0.13 -4.21
N ASN A 190 2.02 0.03 -3.21
CA ASN A 190 1.92 -1.02 -2.20
C ASN A 190 1.18 -0.49 -0.98
N VAL A 191 0.22 -1.28 -0.49
CA VAL A 191 -0.60 -0.98 0.68
C VAL A 191 -0.42 -2.10 1.69
N PHE A 192 -0.02 -1.76 2.91
CA PHE A 192 0.07 -2.68 4.03
C PHE A 192 -0.96 -2.27 5.09
N VAL A 193 -1.73 -3.23 5.57
CA VAL A 193 -2.77 -3.01 6.57
C VAL A 193 -2.40 -3.79 7.82
N ILE A 194 -2.15 -3.07 8.91
CA ILE A 194 -1.74 -3.63 10.19
C ILE A 194 -2.83 -3.31 11.21
N PRO A 195 -3.55 -4.31 11.75
CA PRO A 195 -4.53 -4.11 12.79
C PRO A 195 -3.90 -3.60 14.09
N LYS A 196 -4.52 -2.60 14.72
CA LYS A 196 -4.07 -2.10 16.03
C LYS A 196 -4.27 -3.11 17.15
N SER A 197 -5.18 -4.06 16.96
CA SER A 197 -5.39 -5.19 17.87
C SER A 197 -4.15 -6.09 18.00
N ALA A 198 -3.20 -6.00 17.06
CA ALA A 198 -1.90 -6.68 17.15
C ALA A 198 -1.01 -6.14 18.28
N PHE A 199 -1.26 -4.90 18.73
CA PHE A 199 -0.42 -4.19 19.69
C PHE A 199 -1.18 -3.88 20.98
N LYS A 200 -0.45 -3.63 22.06
CA LYS A 200 -1.06 -3.22 23.31
C LYS A 200 -1.49 -1.75 23.23
N PRO A 201 -2.51 -1.32 23.99
CA PRO A 201 -3.01 0.06 23.92
C PRO A 201 -1.95 1.14 24.19
N TYR A 202 -0.97 0.88 25.07
CA TYR A 202 0.12 1.82 25.34
C TYR A 202 1.09 1.93 24.15
N GLU A 203 1.36 0.82 23.47
CA GLU A 203 2.23 0.75 22.29
C GLU A 203 1.60 1.52 21.13
N VAL A 204 0.28 1.38 20.93
CA VAL A 204 -0.47 2.16 19.93
C VAL A 204 -0.33 3.67 20.17
N MET A 205 -0.40 4.11 21.44
CA MET A 205 -0.25 5.52 21.78
C MET A 205 1.19 6.01 21.52
N GLU A 206 2.18 5.19 21.83
CA GLU A 206 3.59 5.49 21.58
C GLU A 206 3.91 5.57 20.09
N ILE A 207 3.44 4.60 19.30
CA ILE A 207 3.50 4.60 17.84
C ILE A 207 2.93 5.91 17.31
N LYS A 208 1.70 6.29 17.73
CA LYS A 208 1.04 7.51 17.28
C LYS A 208 1.88 8.76 17.57
N ASN A 209 2.39 8.89 18.79
CA ASN A 209 3.18 10.06 19.19
C ASN A 209 4.50 10.14 18.44
N ARG A 210 5.24 9.03 18.34
CA ARG A 210 6.55 8.99 17.68
C ARG A 210 6.42 9.17 16.18
N LEU A 211 5.52 8.43 15.53
CA LEU A 211 5.34 8.48 14.08
C LEU A 211 4.73 9.80 13.61
N SER A 212 3.82 10.40 14.38
CA SER A 212 3.33 11.75 14.07
C SER A 212 4.45 12.79 14.11
N ASN A 213 5.40 12.66 15.02
CA ASN A 213 6.54 13.58 15.11
C ASN A 213 7.56 13.38 13.97
N ILE A 214 7.85 12.12 13.62
CA ILE A 214 8.87 11.78 12.61
C ILE A 214 8.37 12.01 11.19
N MET A 215 7.12 11.59 10.90
CA MET A 215 6.56 11.69 9.55
C MET A 215 5.84 13.03 9.31
N GLY A 216 5.50 13.76 10.36
CA GLY A 216 4.82 15.06 10.27
C GLY A 216 3.57 14.98 9.40
N VAL A 217 3.53 15.77 8.33
CA VAL A 217 2.39 15.82 7.39
C VAL A 217 2.10 14.51 6.64
N ARG A 218 3.05 13.55 6.63
CA ARG A 218 2.91 12.23 6.02
C ARG A 218 2.20 11.22 6.91
N TYR A 219 2.08 11.52 8.22
CA TYR A 219 1.21 10.82 9.15
C TYR A 219 -0.13 11.54 9.23
N LYS A 220 -1.24 10.83 9.02
CA LYS A 220 -2.58 11.38 9.28
C LYS A 220 -3.36 10.39 10.14
N GLY A 221 -3.57 10.78 11.39
CA GLY A 221 -4.58 10.17 12.24
C GLY A 221 -5.91 10.90 12.13
N GLU A 222 -6.99 10.14 12.07
CA GLU A 222 -8.32 10.61 12.46
C GLU A 222 -8.43 10.70 13.99
#